data_AF-A0A0S8KHR0-F1
#
_entry.id   AF-A0A0S8KHR0-F1
#
_cell.length_a   1.000
_cell.length_b   1.000
_cell.length_c   1.000
_cell.angle_alpha   90.00
_cell.angle_beta   90.00
_cell.angle_gamma   90.00
#
_symmetry.space_group_name_H-M   'P 1'
#
loop_
_entity.id
_entity.type
_entity.pdbx_description
1 polymer ?
#
loop_
_entity_poly.entity_id
_entity_poly.type
_entity_poly.pdbx_seq_one_letter_code
_entity_poly.pdbx_strand_id
1 'polypeptide(L)' 'MLSLASTFFTQEEVACVQELLDIYLHRSGQRDYTFLSCEDGNRVVGFACYGPTPLTKATFSLYWMCVDRDYRKHGVGS' A
#
# COMPACT_ATOMS: atom_id res chain seq x y z
N MET A 1 2.45 -1.18 13.41
CA MET A 1 3.32 -0.34 12.56
C MET A 1 3.80 -1.20 11.40
N LEU A 2 3.45 -0.82 10.15
CA LEU A 2 3.95 -1.48 8.95
C LEU A 2 5.49 -1.37 8.92
N SER A 3 6.19 -2.48 9.10
CA SER A 3 7.63 -2.53 8.95
C SER A 3 7.95 -2.54 7.45
N LEU A 4 8.06 -1.37 6.84
CA LEU A 4 8.61 -1.20 5.48
C LEU A 4 10.13 -1.41 5.43
N ALA A 5 10.75 -1.87 6.54
CA ALA A 5 12.14 -2.28 6.62
C ALA A 5 12.37 -3.56 5.82
N SER A 6 12.33 -3.39 4.51
CA SER A 6 12.58 -4.38 3.49
C SER A 6 13.81 -3.87 2.75
N THR A 7 14.84 -4.71 2.60
CA THR A 7 16.03 -4.40 1.79
C THR A 7 15.72 -4.08 0.32
N PHE A 8 14.45 -4.14 -0.08
CA PHE A 8 13.97 -3.89 -1.42
C PHE A 8 13.47 -2.46 -1.65
N PHE A 9 13.36 -1.62 -0.61
CA PHE A 9 12.92 -0.23 -0.74
C PHE A 9 14.04 0.74 -0.40
N THR A 10 14.19 1.81 -1.18
CA THR A 10 15.00 2.96 -0.77
C THR A 10 14.28 3.77 0.31
N GLN A 11 15.00 4.65 0.99
CA GLN A 11 14.39 5.51 2.00
C GLN A 11 13.33 6.45 1.39
N GLU A 12 13.56 6.92 0.17
CA GLU A 12 12.64 7.77 -0.58
C GLU A 12 11.36 7.03 -0.94
N GLU A 13 11.44 5.75 -1.32
CA GLU A 13 10.27 4.93 -1.59
C GLU A 13 9.45 4.67 -0.32
N VAL A 14 10.12 4.39 0.81
CA VAL A 14 9.46 4.25 2.11
C VAL A 14 8.75 5.54 2.50
N ALA A 15 9.41 6.69 2.36
CA ALA A 15 8.85 7.99 2.68
C ALA A 15 7.62 8.32 1.81
N CYS A 16 7.70 8.00 0.51
CA CYS A 16 6.58 8.18 -0.42
C CYS A 16 5.36 7.33 -0.01
N VAL A 17 5.55 6.05 0.30
CA VAL A 17 4.44 5.19 0.77
C VAL A 17 3.81 5.72 2.06
N GLN A 18 4.64 6.21 3.00
CA GLN A 18 4.16 6.81 4.24
C GLN A 18 3.35 8.08 3.99
N GLU A 19 3.80 8.97 3.12
CA GLU A 19 3.08 10.18 2.73
C GLU A 19 1.70 9.84 2.14
N LEU A 20 1.64 8.88 1.22
CA LEU A 20 0.37 8.44 0.62
C LEU A 20 -0.58 7.85 1.67
N LEU A 21 -0.04 7.07 2.62
CA LEU A 21 -0.83 6.50 3.71
C LEU A 21 -1.37 7.60 4.63
N ASP A 22 -0.56 8.61 4.95
CA ASP A 22 -0.99 9.74 5.77
C ASP A 22 -2.09 10.56 5.09
N ILE A 23 -1.98 10.78 3.77
CA ILE A 23 -3.06 11.41 2.98
C ILE A 23 -4.33 10.57 3.08
N TYR A 24 -4.23 9.26 2.87
CA TYR A 24 -5.38 8.35 2.94
C TYR A 24 -6.08 8.39 4.30
N LEU A 25 -5.31 8.38 5.40
CA LEU A 25 -5.85 8.32 6.76
C LEU A 25 -6.39 9.67 7.26
N HIS A 26 -5.74 10.78 6.91
CA HIS A 26 -5.97 12.06 7.57
C HIS A 26 -6.61 13.12 6.68
N ARG A 27 -6.57 12.99 5.35
CA ARG A 27 -7.17 13.97 4.44
C ARG A 27 -8.62 13.59 4.10
N SER A 28 -9.55 14.13 4.88
CA SER A 28 -10.97 13.94 4.65
C SER A 28 -11.38 14.29 3.22
N GLY A 29 -12.09 13.38 2.55
CA GLY A 29 -12.63 13.60 1.20
C GLY A 29 -11.65 13.37 0.05
N GLN A 30 -10.39 12.99 0.31
CA GLN A 30 -9.48 12.54 -0.74
C GLN A 30 -10.03 11.27 -1.41
N ARG A 31 -9.78 11.11 -2.71
CA ARG A 31 -10.24 9.95 -3.51
C ARG A 31 -9.15 9.36 -4.40
N ASP A 32 -7.93 9.86 -4.26
CA ASP A 32 -6.82 9.58 -5.16
C ASP A 32 -6.10 8.28 -4.75
N TYR A 33 -6.15 7.93 -3.46
CA TYR A 33 -5.47 6.77 -2.92
C TYR A 33 -6.44 5.88 -2.14
N THR A 34 -6.32 4.58 -2.33
CA THR A 34 -7.00 3.54 -1.56
C THR A 34 -5.96 2.54 -1.11
N PHE A 35 -5.99 2.22 0.18
CA PHE A 35 -5.14 1.19 0.78
C PHE A 35 -5.98 -0.04 1.12
N LEU A 36 -5.44 -1.21 0.78
CA LEU A 36 -5.91 -2.52 1.26
C LEU A 36 -4.80 -3.14 2.09
N SER A 37 -5.12 -3.60 3.30
CA SER A 37 -4.22 -4.37 4.15
C SER A 37 -4.62 -5.84 4.17
N CYS A 38 -3.64 -6.72 4.29
CA CYS A 38 -3.83 -8.10 4.71
C CYS A 38 -3.27 -8.24 6.12
N GLU A 39 -4.05 -8.83 7.01
CA GLU A 39 -3.75 -8.93 8.44
C GLU A 39 -3.70 -10.39 8.87
N ASP A 40 -2.71 -10.73 9.69
CA ASP A 40 -2.61 -11.98 10.44
C ASP A 40 -2.63 -11.62 11.94
N GLY A 41 -3.79 -11.81 12.57
CA GLY A 41 -4.07 -11.30 13.91
C GLY A 41 -3.97 -9.77 13.96
N ASN A 42 -3.08 -9.24 14.82
CA ASN A 42 -2.84 -7.79 14.96
C ASN A 42 -1.65 -7.29 14.12
N ARG A 43 -1.15 -8.10 13.18
CA ARG A 43 -0.02 -7.76 12.32
C ARG A 43 -0.49 -7.58 10.88
N VAL A 44 -0.16 -6.44 10.29
CA VAL A 44 -0.27 -6.25 8.84
C VAL A 44 0.87 -7.02 8.17
N VAL A 45 0.52 -8.00 7.33
CA VAL A 45 1.45 -8.90 6.62
C VAL A 45 1.55 -8.60 5.12
N GLY A 46 0.73 -7.67 4.63
CA GLY A 46 0.85 -7.13 3.28
C GLY A 46 -0.08 -5.94 3.08
N PHE A 47 0.18 -5.17 2.02
CA PHE A 47 -0.72 -4.11 1.58
C PHE A 47 -0.66 -3.90 0.07
N ALA A 48 -1.70 -3.27 -0.46
CA ALA A 48 -1.73 -2.66 -1.78
C ALA A 48 -2.22 -1.22 -1.69
N CYS A 49 -1.63 -0.34 -2.50
CA CYS A 49 -2.04 1.05 -2.69
C CYS A 49 -2.37 1.26 -4.16
N TYR A 50 -3.60 1.69 -4.46
CA TYR A 50 -4.06 1.94 -5.81
C TYR A 50 -5.03 3.13 -5.83
N GLY A 51 -5.31 3.65 -7.02
CA GLY A 51 -6.17 4.81 -7.19
C GLY A 51 -6.72 4.93 -8.60
N PRO A 52 -7.78 5.74 -8.80
CA PRO A 52 -8.31 6.01 -10.12
C PRO A 52 -7.26 6.71 -10.99
N THR A 53 -7.13 6.31 -12.24
CA THR A 53 -6.24 7.00 -13.20
C THR A 53 -6.93 8.31 -13.63
N PRO A 54 -6.28 9.48 -13.47
CA PRO A 54 -6.87 10.76 -13.86
C PRO A 54 -7.32 10.79 -15.32
N LEU A 55 -8.44 11.46 -15.59
CA LEU A 55 -9.03 11.62 -16.93
C LEU A 55 -9.44 10.31 -17.63
N THR A 56 -9.63 9.23 -16.88
CA THR A 56 -10.15 7.96 -17.39
C THR A 56 -11.49 7.59 -16.76
N LYS A 57 -12.19 6.63 -17.35
CA LYS A 57 -13.38 6.02 -16.74
C LYS A 57 -13.07 4.60 -16.33
N ALA A 58 -13.28 4.30 -15.04
CA ALA A 58 -13.09 2.96 -14.48
C ALA A 58 -11.70 2.34 -14.72
N THR A 59 -10.67 3.17 -14.92
CA THR A 59 -9.27 2.71 -14.96
C THR A 59 -8.60 3.07 -13.64
N PHE A 60 -7.82 2.13 -13.13
CA PHE A 60 -7.10 2.27 -11.87
C PHE A 60 -5.63 1.94 -12.07
N SER A 61 -4.78 2.64 -11.35
CA SER A 61 -3.35 2.40 -11.29
C SER A 61 -3.02 1.75 -9.96
N LEU A 62 -2.37 0.59 -10.00
CA LEU A 62 -1.74 -0.02 -8.84
C LEU A 62 -0.39 0.67 -8.61
N TYR A 63 -0.28 1.46 -7.54
CA TYR A 63 0.94 2.22 -7.24
C TYR A 63 1.95 1.37 -6.49
N TRP A 64 1.52 0.66 -5.45
CA TRP A 64 2.37 -0.18 -4.62
C TRP A 64 1.65 -1.47 -4.22
N MET A 65 2.41 -2.56 -4.12
CA MET A 65 2.00 -3.77 -3.45
C MET A 65 3.21 -4.36 -2.73
N CYS A 66 3.05 -4.71 -1.47
CA CYS A 66 4.11 -5.31 -0.68
C CYS A 66 3.56 -6.44 0.17
N VAL A 67 4.30 -7.54 0.22
CA VAL A 67 4.03 -8.70 1.08
C VAL A 67 5.25 -8.91 1.97
N ASP A 68 4.99 -9.10 3.26
CA ASP A 68 6.00 -9.45 4.24
C ASP A 68 6.77 -10.69 3.76
N ARG A 69 8.09 -10.67 3.92
CA ARG A 69 8.97 -11.70 3.36
C ARG A 69 8.56 -13.11 3.79
N ASP A 70 8.12 -13.26 5.04
CA ASP A 70 7.81 -14.56 5.62
C ASP A 70 6.43 -15.08 5.15
N TYR A 71 5.61 -14.22 4.54
CA TYR A 71 4.27 -14.52 4.02
C TYR A 71 4.21 -14.60 2.49
N ARG A 72 5.35 -14.50 1.80
CA ARG A 72 5.43 -14.70 0.35
C ARG A 72 5.01 -16.12 -0.03
N LYS A 73 4.38 -16.30 -1.19
CA LYS A 73 3.84 -17.58 -1.69
C LYS A 73 2.70 -18.20 -0.86
N HIS A 74 2.10 -17.44 0.06
CA HIS A 74 0.93 -17.85 0.84
C HIS A 74 -0.38 -17.21 0.34
N GLY A 75 -0.39 -16.64 -0.88
CA GLY A 75 -1.58 -16.00 -1.45
C GLY A 75 -1.87 -14.58 -0.98
N VAL A 76 -1.02 -13.97 -0.14
CA VAL A 76 -1.24 -12.59 0.35
C VAL A 76 -1.25 -11.54 -0.79
N GLY A 77 -0.48 -11.77 -1.86
CA GLY A 77 -0.38 -10.86 -3.00
C GLY A 77 -0.93 -11.43 -4.31
N SER A 78 -1.78 -12.46 -4.26
CA SER A 78 -2.39 -13.08 -5.45
C SER A 78 -3.64 -12.37 -5.94
#